data_AF-A0A2E0XYV2-F1
#
_entry.id   AF-A0A2E0XYV2-F1
#
_cell.length_a   1.000
_cell.length_b   1.000
_cell.length_c   1.000
_cell.angle_alpha   90.00
_cell.angle_beta   90.00
_cell.angle_gamma   90.00
#
_symmetry.space_group_name_H-M   'P 1'
#
loop_
_entity.id
_entity.type
_entity.pdbx_description
1 polymer ?
#
loop_
_entity_poly.entity_id
_entity_poly.type
_entity_poly.pdbx_seq_one_letter_code
_entity_poly.pdbx_strand_id
1 'polypeptide(L)'
;MNLIATILALLLSSPSTGLAGEDCDTAIAIQPGSSIFNTSNHADGTLPVEGNCVYMGEMSRDIWMSYTPDVDGLITLSTCAPGSFDTSIMVYSNLQCDCDALTYLACNGDTENDPSCQVYHSEVDFIATAGIEYLFRIGGYSVDEGGPGMATLSIEPQENPCDCPADTNLDTQVNADDILAVLANWGQPGGTGDLDFDCTVGVLDMLLVISEWGQCATSYVLNNTFELPEPPVVVTDGIFAIWWAPQFDHTDDAPIMFEQFNAVRDDCLLNLGMRDPPNPESCFFYNIYVHHGANDDFPEGWVNGQGTDSNGMPFLTLPAGLNTDPANTFHEGFHIFQYQASSPGFAYAGDSQWYIESSAQWYAASNMPGDVNAFIEAAAITANPQLALWHSFSNEAPGDPTDWYYQVRQYGMHTLLYYLEKEAGVDPAIITNGFYTGTELSPQAYLSQQIGAEAFRTKFADWAGRNTGGLDYLTPEQVERAIAEAKWVGDPENAHPYIAEINDVDIVDQWTFEPCIDSPPVDPDCQAPRGWAYNVIRINNSQAAQYTMSIEGDANGTEGAASRFMGRIVVMGEDGPVYSSIDMTDALNGSGTVNVTATQSEVYLVIVSVPDHFSSYQRYGYRVTIEREAPTP
;
A
#
# COMPACT_ATOMS: atom_id res chain seq x y z
N MET A 1 -22.17 62.91 -31.82
CA MET A 1 -22.48 64.11 -31.03
C MET A 1 -22.15 63.75 -29.59
N ASN A 2 -21.10 64.39 -29.06
CA ASN A 2 -20.60 64.47 -27.67
C ASN A 2 -20.29 63.16 -26.92
N LEU A 3 -19.05 62.76 -26.60
CA LEU A 3 -17.84 63.44 -26.09
C LEU A 3 -17.90 63.73 -24.56
N ILE A 4 -16.82 63.35 -23.86
CA ILE A 4 -16.36 63.69 -22.47
C ILE A 4 -16.73 62.63 -21.41
N ALA A 5 -15.86 62.10 -20.54
CA ALA A 5 -14.39 62.02 -20.39
C ALA A 5 -14.12 61.18 -19.11
N THR A 6 -13.08 60.35 -19.07
CA THR A 6 -12.19 60.27 -17.88
C THR A 6 -10.82 59.72 -18.31
N ILE A 7 -9.79 60.44 -17.89
CA ILE A 7 -8.36 60.27 -18.17
C ILE A 7 -7.70 59.64 -16.93
N LEU A 8 -6.70 58.80 -17.17
CA LEU A 8 -5.62 58.37 -16.26
C LEU A 8 -5.99 57.54 -15.02
N ALA A 9 -5.76 56.23 -15.14
CA ALA A 9 -5.05 55.47 -14.12
C ALA A 9 -4.14 54.47 -14.86
N LEU A 10 -3.04 54.98 -15.43
CA LEU A 10 -1.89 54.14 -15.70
C LEU A 10 -1.29 53.86 -14.31
N LEU A 11 -1.76 52.79 -13.67
CA LEU A 11 -1.05 52.21 -12.54
C LEU A 11 0.31 51.79 -13.10
N LEU A 12 1.33 52.58 -12.73
CA LEU A 12 2.68 52.07 -12.61
C LEU A 12 2.59 50.84 -11.71
N SER A 13 2.60 49.64 -12.30
CA SER A 13 3.17 48.49 -11.62
C SER A 13 4.64 48.84 -11.41
N SER A 14 4.92 49.49 -10.28
CA SER A 14 6.24 49.40 -9.69
C SER A 14 6.53 47.90 -9.63
N PRO A 15 7.65 47.38 -10.18
CA PRO A 15 8.10 46.10 -9.71
C PRO A 15 8.33 46.32 -8.21
N SER A 16 7.57 45.66 -7.34
CA SER A 16 8.13 45.37 -6.04
C SER A 16 9.37 44.56 -6.38
N THR A 17 10.54 45.18 -6.25
CA THR A 17 11.77 44.41 -6.20
C THR A 17 11.61 43.54 -4.96
N GLY A 18 11.12 42.31 -5.14
CA GLY A 18 11.07 41.30 -4.10
C GLY A 18 12.48 41.15 -3.50
N LEU A 19 12.54 40.74 -2.25
CA LEU A 19 13.83 40.37 -1.67
C LEU A 19 14.40 39.23 -2.54
N ALA A 20 15.69 39.28 -2.87
CA ALA A 20 16.28 38.22 -3.69
C ALA A 20 16.20 36.90 -2.92
N GLY A 21 15.68 35.86 -3.56
CA GLY A 21 15.41 34.55 -2.97
C GLY A 21 14.17 34.49 -2.09
N GLU A 22 13.25 35.46 -2.17
CA GLU A 22 11.99 35.42 -1.42
C GLU A 22 11.05 34.33 -1.90
N ASP A 23 11.08 34.08 -3.20
CA ASP A 23 10.23 33.13 -3.91
C ASP A 23 11.00 32.51 -5.08
N CYS A 24 10.37 31.55 -5.75
CA CYS A 24 10.92 30.90 -6.93
C CYS A 24 11.29 31.90 -8.04
N ASP A 25 10.47 32.93 -8.29
CA ASP A 25 10.73 33.93 -9.35
C ASP A 25 11.98 34.77 -9.08
N THR A 26 12.33 34.93 -7.81
CA THR A 26 13.49 35.72 -7.36
C THR A 26 14.66 34.87 -6.89
N ALA A 27 14.64 33.56 -7.17
CA ALA A 27 15.65 32.61 -6.73
C ALA A 27 17.08 33.07 -7.05
N ILE A 28 17.98 32.87 -6.09
CA ILE A 28 19.38 33.28 -6.23
C ILE A 28 20.16 32.19 -6.96
N ALA A 29 20.58 32.46 -8.19
CA ALA A 29 21.44 31.55 -8.93
C ALA A 29 22.76 31.29 -8.20
N ILE A 30 23.08 30.01 -7.96
CA ILE A 30 24.32 29.53 -7.36
C ILE A 30 25.13 28.72 -8.37
N GLN A 31 26.35 28.35 -7.97
CA GLN A 31 27.30 27.57 -8.77
C GLN A 31 27.98 26.54 -7.86
N PRO A 32 28.61 25.48 -8.40
CA PRO A 32 29.35 24.52 -7.59
C PRO A 32 30.39 25.20 -6.70
N GLY A 33 30.43 24.79 -5.44
CA GLY A 33 31.13 25.43 -4.35
C GLY A 33 30.19 26.07 -3.33
N SER A 34 30.76 26.92 -2.46
CA SER A 34 30.03 27.51 -1.33
C SER A 34 29.39 28.85 -1.69
N SER A 35 28.10 28.98 -1.40
CA SER A 35 27.30 30.19 -1.51
C SER A 35 26.75 30.58 -0.15
N ILE A 36 26.88 31.85 0.23
CA ILE A 36 26.43 32.35 1.53
C ILE A 36 24.98 32.82 1.39
N PHE A 37 24.13 32.48 2.35
CA PHE A 37 22.74 32.96 2.41
C PHE A 37 22.39 33.52 3.79
N ASN A 38 21.27 34.23 3.88
CA ASN A 38 20.73 34.68 5.16
C ASN A 38 19.21 34.80 5.10
N THR A 39 18.52 33.94 5.83
CA THR A 39 17.06 33.89 5.85
C THR A 39 16.39 34.86 6.83
N SER A 40 17.16 35.61 7.64
CA SER A 40 16.61 36.41 8.76
C SER A 40 15.51 37.42 8.37
N ASN A 41 15.46 37.85 7.10
CA ASN A 41 14.49 38.84 6.62
C ASN A 41 13.47 38.26 5.62
N HIS A 42 13.50 36.95 5.39
CA HIS A 42 12.58 36.26 4.49
C HIS A 42 11.30 35.87 5.26
N ALA A 43 10.17 35.81 4.56
CA ALA A 43 8.94 35.24 5.09
C ALA A 43 8.89 33.73 4.87
N ASP A 44 7.91 33.07 5.48
CA ASP A 44 7.60 31.67 5.18
C ASP A 44 6.90 31.59 3.81
N GLY A 45 7.48 30.81 2.91
CA GLY A 45 6.99 30.53 1.58
C GLY A 45 5.70 29.71 1.62
N THR A 46 4.88 29.88 0.58
CA THR A 46 3.50 29.36 0.57
C THR A 46 3.37 27.94 0.05
N LEU A 47 4.41 27.40 -0.57
CA LEU A 47 4.38 26.01 -1.05
C LEU A 47 4.38 25.05 0.15
N PRO A 48 3.51 24.02 0.16
CA PRO A 48 3.50 23.05 1.25
C PRO A 48 4.80 22.24 1.27
N VAL A 49 5.11 21.66 2.42
CA VAL A 49 6.12 20.61 2.49
C VAL A 49 5.52 19.35 1.87
N GLU A 50 6.12 18.87 0.78
CA GLU A 50 5.71 17.69 0.02
C GLU A 50 6.71 16.53 0.26
N GLY A 51 6.23 15.29 0.16
CA GLY A 51 7.05 14.06 0.29
C GLY A 51 7.15 13.47 1.71
N ASN A 52 7.64 12.23 1.80
CA ASN A 52 7.93 11.52 3.06
C ASN A 52 9.36 11.82 3.55
N CYS A 53 9.63 13.09 3.81
CA CYS A 53 10.95 13.58 4.17
C CYS A 53 11.33 13.24 5.62
N VAL A 54 12.55 12.78 5.82
CA VAL A 54 13.08 12.48 7.16
C VAL A 54 13.45 13.78 7.89
N TYR A 55 12.96 13.92 9.13
CA TYR A 55 13.23 15.04 10.05
C TYR A 55 12.93 16.46 9.52
N MET A 56 12.00 16.62 8.56
CA MET A 56 11.61 17.96 8.10
C MET A 56 10.88 18.76 9.18
N GLY A 57 11.17 20.05 9.21
CA GLY A 57 10.45 21.02 10.04
C GLY A 57 9.47 21.88 9.26
N GLU A 58 9.15 23.04 9.84
CA GLU A 58 8.17 24.02 9.37
C GLU A 58 8.63 24.80 8.12
N MET A 59 9.89 24.65 7.68
CA MET A 59 10.50 25.42 6.59
C MET A 59 10.37 26.94 6.82
N SER A 60 10.54 27.39 8.06
CA SER A 60 10.33 28.81 8.41
C SER A 60 11.44 29.69 7.83
N ARG A 61 11.08 30.90 7.39
CA ARG A 61 11.96 31.88 6.76
C ARG A 61 12.83 31.21 5.71
N ASP A 62 12.23 30.78 4.62
CA ASP A 62 12.95 30.10 3.56
C ASP A 62 13.58 31.08 2.57
N ILE A 63 14.69 30.63 1.98
CA ILE A 63 15.31 31.29 0.84
C ILE A 63 15.34 30.34 -0.35
N TRP A 64 15.08 30.91 -1.53
CA TRP A 64 15.12 30.23 -2.81
C TRP A 64 16.45 30.47 -3.52
N MET A 65 17.11 29.39 -3.91
CA MET A 65 18.33 29.40 -4.74
C MET A 65 18.08 28.57 -6.00
N SER A 66 18.80 28.82 -7.09
CA SER A 66 18.66 28.01 -8.31
C SER A 66 20.00 27.60 -8.92
N TYR A 67 20.01 26.49 -9.65
CA TYR A 67 21.17 26.00 -10.39
C TYR A 67 20.73 25.22 -11.62
N THR A 68 21.39 25.48 -12.74
CA THR A 68 21.25 24.73 -13.98
C THR A 68 22.58 24.05 -14.27
N PRO A 69 22.67 22.71 -14.20
CA PRO A 69 23.91 22.00 -14.47
C PRO A 69 24.21 21.95 -15.97
N ASP A 70 25.50 22.03 -16.32
CA ASP A 70 25.97 21.90 -17.71
C ASP A 70 26.18 20.44 -18.15
N VAL A 71 26.12 19.50 -17.20
CA VAL A 71 26.32 18.06 -17.40
C VAL A 71 25.35 17.31 -16.50
N ASP A 72 24.96 16.12 -16.91
CA ASP A 72 24.26 15.20 -16.02
C ASP A 72 25.17 14.84 -14.84
N GLY A 73 24.55 14.58 -13.69
CA GLY A 73 25.30 14.10 -12.54
C GLY A 73 24.55 14.12 -11.24
N LEU A 74 25.15 13.49 -10.23
CA LEU A 74 24.67 13.54 -8.86
C LEU A 74 24.98 14.93 -8.30
N ILE A 75 23.94 15.69 -7.96
CA ILE A 75 24.05 16.93 -7.22
C ILE A 75 23.92 16.63 -5.73
N THR A 76 24.88 17.13 -4.95
CA THR A 76 24.81 17.21 -3.50
C THR A 76 24.70 18.68 -3.09
N LEU A 77 23.69 19.01 -2.27
CA LEU A 77 23.57 20.32 -1.64
C LEU A 77 23.59 20.16 -0.12
N SER A 78 24.61 20.74 0.52
CA SER A 78 24.79 20.70 1.97
C SER A 78 24.66 22.09 2.58
N THR A 79 23.95 22.19 3.71
CA THR A 79 23.85 23.42 4.51
C THR A 79 24.88 23.49 5.65
N CYS A 80 25.85 22.57 5.67
CA CYS A 80 26.91 22.54 6.68
C CYS A 80 27.67 23.87 6.75
N ALA A 81 27.53 24.54 7.89
CA ALA A 81 28.11 25.84 8.18
C ALA A 81 28.28 26.04 9.71
N PRO A 82 29.51 26.10 10.24
CA PRO A 82 29.73 26.29 11.67
C PRO A 82 29.00 27.53 12.22
N GLY A 83 28.10 27.31 13.18
CA GLY A 83 27.32 28.38 13.83
C GLY A 83 26.10 28.86 13.04
N SER A 84 25.65 28.09 12.05
CA SER A 84 24.32 28.23 11.42
C SER A 84 23.21 27.71 12.35
N PHE A 85 21.99 27.62 11.83
CA PHE A 85 20.77 27.18 12.50
C PHE A 85 20.34 25.78 12.03
N ASP A 86 19.31 25.22 12.67
CA ASP A 86 18.68 23.94 12.30
C ASP A 86 17.92 24.12 10.97
N THR A 87 18.40 23.47 9.92
CA THR A 87 17.98 23.72 8.54
C THR A 87 17.02 22.65 8.03
N SER A 88 16.35 22.95 6.93
CA SER A 88 15.63 21.96 6.13
C SER A 88 15.73 22.37 4.65
N ILE A 89 15.89 21.40 3.76
CA ILE A 89 16.05 21.60 2.31
C ILE A 89 14.90 20.92 1.57
N MET A 90 14.35 21.60 0.56
CA MET A 90 13.54 21.00 -0.49
C MET A 90 14.11 21.33 -1.86
N VAL A 91 14.00 20.40 -2.80
CA VAL A 91 14.49 20.52 -4.17
C VAL A 91 13.33 20.35 -5.14
N TYR A 92 13.26 21.24 -6.12
CA TYR A 92 12.30 21.19 -7.21
C TYR A 92 13.02 21.28 -8.56
N SER A 93 12.47 20.67 -9.61
CA SER A 93 12.80 21.04 -11.00
C SER A 93 11.79 22.04 -11.55
N ASN A 94 12.29 22.98 -12.35
CA ASN A 94 11.50 23.97 -13.07
C ASN A 94 11.31 23.58 -14.54
N LEU A 95 10.88 22.35 -14.78
CA LEU A 95 10.69 21.79 -16.13
C LEU A 95 9.65 22.57 -16.96
N GLN A 96 8.63 23.12 -16.30
CA GLN A 96 7.54 23.87 -16.91
C GLN A 96 7.89 25.35 -17.11
N CYS A 97 9.08 25.80 -16.69
CA CYS A 97 9.50 27.20 -16.67
C CYS A 97 8.43 28.12 -16.00
N ASP A 98 7.78 27.63 -14.95
CA ASP A 98 6.67 28.27 -14.25
C ASP A 98 6.70 27.92 -12.75
N CYS A 99 6.84 28.93 -11.90
CA CYS A 99 6.89 28.79 -10.45
C CYS A 99 5.58 28.27 -9.82
N ASP A 100 4.46 28.33 -10.56
CA ASP A 100 3.19 27.74 -10.13
C ASP A 100 3.09 26.24 -10.50
N ALA A 101 4.07 25.68 -11.22
CA ALA A 101 4.06 24.31 -11.74
C ALA A 101 5.38 23.56 -11.50
N LEU A 102 6.04 23.81 -10.37
CA LEU A 102 7.28 23.13 -9.98
C LEU A 102 7.05 21.64 -9.71
N THR A 103 8.04 20.81 -10.07
CA THR A 103 8.02 19.37 -9.77
C THR A 103 8.94 19.08 -8.58
N TYR A 104 8.39 18.54 -7.50
CA TYR A 104 9.16 18.12 -6.32
C TYR A 104 10.10 16.94 -6.64
N LEU A 105 11.33 16.97 -6.11
CA LEU A 105 12.34 15.93 -6.34
C LEU A 105 12.84 15.27 -5.06
N ALA A 106 13.29 16.07 -4.10
CA ALA A 106 13.97 15.57 -2.91
C ALA A 106 13.89 16.57 -1.75
N CYS A 107 14.17 16.09 -0.55
CA CYS A 107 14.19 16.89 0.66
C CYS A 107 15.03 16.23 1.76
N ASN A 108 15.50 17.03 2.70
CA ASN A 108 16.09 16.52 3.94
C ASN A 108 16.00 17.59 5.04
N GLY A 109 15.61 17.19 6.26
CA GLY A 109 15.72 18.02 7.45
C GLY A 109 17.08 17.86 8.14
N ASP A 110 17.52 16.64 8.38
CA ASP A 110 18.74 16.34 9.15
C ASP A 110 19.59 15.24 8.51
N THR A 111 20.87 15.52 8.30
CA THR A 111 21.87 14.49 7.98
C THR A 111 22.66 14.05 9.22
N GLU A 112 23.56 13.07 9.04
CA GLU A 112 24.43 12.58 10.10
C GLU A 112 25.26 13.72 10.71
N ASN A 113 25.34 13.75 12.05
CA ASN A 113 25.97 14.85 12.76
C ASN A 113 27.49 14.91 12.53
N ASP A 114 27.96 15.97 11.86
CA ASP A 114 29.38 16.29 11.70
C ASP A 114 29.80 17.40 12.71
N PRO A 115 30.78 17.14 13.60
CA PRO A 115 31.34 18.15 14.50
C PRO A 115 31.91 19.41 13.83
N SER A 116 32.16 19.38 12.52
CA SER A 116 32.60 20.52 11.73
C SER A 116 31.47 21.47 11.33
N CYS A 117 30.22 21.01 11.42
CA CYS A 117 29.00 21.72 11.04
C CYS A 117 28.22 22.22 12.27
N GLN A 118 27.12 22.93 12.03
CA GLN A 118 26.07 23.09 13.02
C GLN A 118 25.35 21.75 13.26
N VAL A 119 24.80 21.60 14.46
CA VAL A 119 23.89 20.48 14.76
C VAL A 119 22.63 20.66 13.92
N TYR A 120 22.09 19.57 13.37
CA TYR A 120 20.88 19.58 12.54
C TYR A 120 21.06 20.35 11.22
N HIS A 121 22.18 20.08 10.56
CA HIS A 121 22.37 20.53 9.19
C HIS A 121 21.73 19.53 8.24
N SER A 122 21.29 20.02 7.10
CA SER A 122 20.63 19.22 6.07
C SER A 122 21.55 19.02 4.88
N GLU A 123 21.44 17.87 4.24
CA GLU A 123 22.13 17.54 3.00
C GLU A 123 21.20 16.72 2.10
N VAL A 124 21.18 17.02 0.80
CA VAL A 124 20.34 16.31 -0.16
C VAL A 124 21.14 15.93 -1.38
N ASP A 125 20.88 14.72 -1.87
CA ASP A 125 21.46 14.14 -3.07
C ASP A 125 20.35 13.83 -4.08
N PHE A 126 20.54 14.21 -5.35
CA PHE A 126 19.64 13.86 -6.44
C PHE A 126 20.35 13.85 -7.78
N ILE A 127 19.87 13.04 -8.72
CA ILE A 127 20.39 13.04 -10.10
C ILE A 127 19.79 14.24 -10.84
N ALA A 128 20.67 15.05 -11.40
CA ALA A 128 20.31 16.21 -12.19
C ALA A 128 20.64 15.97 -13.67
N THR A 129 19.75 16.39 -14.55
CA THR A 129 19.93 16.40 -16.01
C THR A 129 20.44 17.77 -16.44
N ALA A 130 21.42 17.77 -17.35
CA ALA A 130 21.97 18.97 -17.94
C ALA A 130 20.86 19.85 -18.54
N GLY A 131 20.94 21.16 -18.32
CA GLY A 131 20.01 22.14 -18.89
C GLY A 131 18.72 22.38 -18.10
N ILE A 132 18.28 21.46 -17.24
CA ILE A 132 17.12 21.69 -16.35
C ILE A 132 17.51 22.67 -15.23
N GLU A 133 16.69 23.68 -14.96
CA GLU A 133 16.84 24.51 -13.75
C GLU A 133 16.28 23.78 -12.52
N TYR A 134 17.10 23.66 -11.49
CA TYR A 134 16.72 23.16 -10.17
C TYR A 134 16.64 24.31 -9.17
N LEU A 135 15.61 24.27 -8.33
CA LEU A 135 15.33 25.24 -7.28
C LEU A 135 15.51 24.59 -5.92
N PHE A 136 16.30 25.23 -5.07
CA PHE A 136 16.56 24.83 -3.69
C PHE A 136 15.87 25.78 -2.75
N ARG A 137 14.94 25.27 -1.96
CA ARG A 137 14.27 25.99 -0.88
C ARG A 137 14.91 25.59 0.43
N ILE A 138 15.50 26.54 1.14
CA ILE A 138 16.22 26.30 2.40
C ILE A 138 15.56 27.10 3.51
N GLY A 139 15.00 26.44 4.52
CA GLY A 139 14.32 27.06 5.67
C GLY A 139 14.81 26.53 7.01
N GLY A 140 14.27 27.07 8.10
CA GLY A 140 14.51 26.60 9.47
C GLY A 140 13.52 25.52 9.90
N TYR A 141 13.96 24.62 10.78
CA TYR A 141 13.11 23.53 11.29
C TYR A 141 11.93 24.04 12.14
N SER A 142 12.15 25.04 13.00
CA SER A 142 11.10 25.57 13.87
C SER A 142 10.47 26.86 13.35
N VAL A 143 9.24 27.16 13.79
CA VAL A 143 8.61 28.47 13.57
C VAL A 143 9.54 29.61 14.01
N ASP A 144 9.67 30.64 13.17
CA ASP A 144 10.52 31.82 13.37
C ASP A 144 12.04 31.54 13.41
N GLU A 145 12.47 30.31 13.11
CA GLU A 145 13.88 29.96 12.97
C GLU A 145 14.44 30.43 11.63
N GLY A 146 15.71 30.82 11.63
CA GLY A 146 16.38 31.36 10.45
C GLY A 146 17.60 32.18 10.83
N GLY A 147 18.48 32.43 9.87
CA GLY A 147 19.76 33.05 10.14
C GLY A 147 20.71 33.05 8.95
N PRO A 148 21.96 33.50 9.16
CA PRO A 148 23.03 33.33 8.19
C PRO A 148 23.44 31.86 8.10
N GLY A 149 23.67 31.38 6.88
CA GLY A 149 24.11 30.02 6.60
C GLY A 149 24.99 29.96 5.34
N MET A 150 25.39 28.74 4.97
CA MET A 150 26.16 28.48 3.75
C MET A 150 25.56 27.25 3.07
N ALA A 151 25.34 27.35 1.76
CA ALA A 151 24.96 26.25 0.90
C ALA A 151 26.19 25.84 0.09
N THR A 152 26.63 24.59 0.23
CA THR A 152 27.74 24.03 -0.54
C THR A 152 27.16 23.06 -1.55
N LEU A 153 27.29 23.41 -2.83
CA LEU A 153 26.80 22.62 -3.95
C LEU A 153 27.98 21.86 -4.59
N SER A 154 27.86 20.56 -4.79
CA SER A 154 28.76 19.79 -5.66
C SER A 154 27.97 19.04 -6.71
N ILE A 155 28.60 18.81 -7.85
CA ILE A 155 28.10 17.91 -8.87
C ILE A 155 29.20 16.91 -9.18
N GLU A 156 28.89 15.63 -9.08
CA GLU A 156 29.71 14.55 -9.62
C GLU A 156 29.15 14.19 -10.99
N PRO A 157 29.86 14.52 -12.09
CA PRO A 157 29.39 14.14 -13.42
C PRO A 157 29.25 12.63 -13.49
N GLN A 158 28.03 12.20 -13.77
CA GLN A 158 27.70 10.84 -14.14
C GLN A 158 27.06 10.96 -15.51
N GLU A 159 27.30 10.01 -16.42
CA GLU A 159 26.32 9.89 -17.51
C GLU A 159 24.99 9.63 -16.82
N ASN A 160 23.89 10.33 -17.17
CA ASN A 160 22.57 9.89 -16.75
C ASN A 160 22.20 8.77 -17.72
N PRO A 161 22.40 7.50 -17.33
CA PRO A 161 22.22 6.40 -18.26
C PRO A 161 20.75 6.12 -18.61
N CYS A 162 19.81 6.83 -17.99
CA CYS A 162 18.38 6.85 -18.27
C CYS A 162 17.94 8.13 -18.97
N ASP A 163 18.86 9.05 -19.32
CA ASP A 163 18.50 10.26 -20.04
C ASP A 163 18.01 9.88 -21.43
N CYS A 164 16.69 9.89 -21.56
CA CYS A 164 15.99 9.74 -22.81
C CYS A 164 15.01 10.89 -23.02
N PRO A 165 15.47 12.14 -23.14
CA PRO A 165 14.55 13.26 -23.32
C PRO A 165 13.62 13.04 -24.51
N ALA A 166 14.10 12.31 -25.52
CA ALA A 166 13.35 11.96 -26.71
C ALA A 166 12.16 11.00 -26.51
N ASP A 167 12.10 10.25 -25.40
CA ASP A 167 10.95 9.39 -25.01
C ASP A 167 9.97 10.21 -24.15
N THR A 168 9.29 11.13 -24.82
CA THR A 168 8.40 12.12 -24.20
C THR A 168 7.12 11.55 -23.61
N ASN A 169 6.76 10.31 -23.97
CA ASN A 169 5.59 9.60 -23.44
C ASN A 169 5.94 8.52 -22.40
N LEU A 170 7.23 8.31 -22.14
CA LEU A 170 7.80 7.37 -21.16
C LEU A 170 7.40 5.91 -21.44
N ASP A 171 7.25 5.54 -22.71
CA ASP A 171 6.89 4.17 -23.11
C ASP A 171 8.10 3.28 -23.42
N THR A 172 9.32 3.80 -23.20
CA THR A 172 10.63 3.20 -23.45
C THR A 172 11.01 3.07 -24.94
N GLN A 173 10.22 3.65 -25.85
CA GLN A 173 10.49 3.67 -27.28
C GLN A 173 10.35 5.08 -27.86
N VAL A 174 11.47 5.66 -28.28
CA VAL A 174 11.48 6.90 -29.07
C VAL A 174 10.93 6.63 -30.47
N ASN A 175 9.68 7.05 -30.71
CA ASN A 175 8.95 6.76 -31.92
C ASN A 175 8.02 7.90 -32.38
N ALA A 176 7.02 7.58 -33.20
CA ALA A 176 6.10 8.58 -33.74
C ALA A 176 5.18 9.18 -32.67
N ASP A 177 4.88 8.43 -31.62
CA ASP A 177 4.04 8.90 -30.52
C ASP A 177 4.75 10.02 -29.72
N ASP A 178 6.07 10.00 -29.64
CA ASP A 178 6.86 11.08 -29.03
C ASP A 178 6.85 12.38 -29.86
N ILE A 179 6.95 12.25 -31.18
CA ILE A 179 6.77 13.39 -32.06
C ILE A 179 5.37 13.99 -31.85
N LEU A 180 4.35 13.15 -31.69
CA LEU A 180 2.99 13.64 -31.46
C LEU A 180 2.85 14.35 -30.10
N ALA A 181 3.56 13.89 -29.07
CA ALA A 181 3.63 14.56 -27.78
C ALA A 181 4.33 15.93 -27.84
N VAL A 182 5.48 16.05 -28.54
CA VAL A 182 6.12 17.36 -28.79
C VAL A 182 5.19 18.29 -29.56
N LEU A 183 4.54 17.80 -30.62
CA LEU A 183 3.60 18.59 -31.43
C LEU A 183 2.35 19.02 -30.64
N ALA A 184 1.90 18.21 -29.68
CA ALA A 184 0.77 18.54 -28.81
C ALA A 184 1.11 19.73 -27.88
N ASN A 185 2.37 19.87 -27.50
CA ASN A 185 2.87 20.94 -26.62
C ASN A 185 3.48 22.13 -27.38
N TRP A 186 3.33 22.19 -28.71
CA TRP A 186 3.99 23.20 -29.53
C TRP A 186 3.73 24.64 -29.08
N GLY A 187 4.82 25.38 -28.82
CA GLY A 187 4.80 26.77 -28.37
C GLY A 187 4.43 26.98 -26.91
N GLN A 188 4.30 25.92 -26.11
CA GLN A 188 4.22 26.03 -24.65
C GLN A 188 5.61 26.34 -24.06
N PRO A 189 5.68 27.02 -22.91
CA PRO A 189 6.92 27.14 -22.16
C PRO A 189 7.22 25.81 -21.44
N GLY A 190 8.36 25.19 -21.74
CA GLY A 190 8.80 23.99 -21.03
C GLY A 190 7.90 22.77 -21.21
N GLY A 191 7.99 21.87 -20.23
CA GLY A 191 7.25 20.61 -20.16
C GLY A 191 7.91 19.48 -20.94
N THR A 192 7.24 18.32 -21.01
CA THR A 192 7.80 17.11 -21.62
C THR A 192 8.05 17.20 -23.13
N GLY A 193 7.58 18.27 -23.77
CA GLY A 193 7.87 18.56 -25.18
C GLY A 193 9.10 19.45 -25.40
N ASP A 194 9.66 20.06 -24.36
CA ASP A 194 10.84 20.94 -24.41
C ASP A 194 12.07 20.11 -24.02
N LEU A 195 12.79 19.63 -25.02
CA LEU A 195 13.87 18.66 -24.89
C LEU A 195 15.25 19.29 -24.91
N ASP A 196 15.38 20.53 -25.41
CA ASP A 196 16.61 21.31 -25.27
C ASP A 196 16.57 22.30 -24.10
N PHE A 197 15.45 22.32 -23.36
CA PHE A 197 15.20 23.10 -22.15
C PHE A 197 15.38 24.61 -22.37
N ASP A 198 15.04 25.10 -23.57
CA ASP A 198 15.14 26.52 -23.92
C ASP A 198 13.89 27.35 -23.53
N CYS A 199 12.96 26.72 -22.80
CA CYS A 199 11.64 27.22 -22.42
C CYS A 199 10.73 27.49 -23.64
N THR A 200 10.95 26.82 -24.78
CA THR A 200 10.10 26.92 -25.96
C THR A 200 9.98 25.58 -26.69
N VAL A 201 8.84 24.90 -26.53
CA VAL A 201 8.55 23.71 -27.35
C VAL A 201 8.45 24.07 -28.84
N GLY A 202 9.35 23.56 -29.66
CA GLY A 202 9.50 23.93 -31.05
C GLY A 202 10.27 22.93 -31.90
N VAL A 203 10.93 23.48 -32.93
CA VAL A 203 11.53 22.66 -33.98
C VAL A 203 12.80 21.95 -33.52
N LEU A 204 13.50 22.49 -32.52
CA LEU A 204 14.73 21.90 -32.00
C LEU A 204 14.39 20.64 -31.19
N ASP A 205 13.34 20.68 -30.38
CA ASP A 205 12.82 19.53 -29.62
C ASP A 205 12.39 18.39 -30.52
N MET A 206 11.61 18.71 -31.57
CA MET A 206 11.19 17.70 -32.55
C MET A 206 12.40 17.04 -33.24
N LEU A 207 13.49 17.79 -33.46
CA LEU A 207 14.71 17.24 -34.05
C LEU A 207 15.46 16.31 -33.08
N LEU A 208 15.37 16.55 -31.77
CA LEU A 208 15.93 15.66 -30.74
C LEU A 208 15.19 14.31 -30.69
N VAL A 209 13.86 14.30 -30.79
CA VAL A 209 13.09 13.05 -30.93
C VAL A 209 13.51 12.26 -32.18
N ILE A 210 13.69 12.95 -33.31
CA ILE A 210 14.08 12.30 -34.57
C ILE A 210 15.51 11.75 -34.52
N SER A 211 16.43 12.38 -33.77
CA SER A 211 17.82 11.91 -33.70
C SER A 211 17.99 10.65 -32.87
N GLU A 212 17.13 10.42 -31.87
CA GLU A 212 17.23 9.30 -30.92
C GLU A 212 16.25 8.15 -31.22
N TRP A 213 15.76 8.06 -32.46
CA TRP A 213 14.74 7.09 -32.88
C TRP A 213 15.11 5.63 -32.59
N GLY A 214 14.32 4.93 -31.77
CA GLY A 214 14.58 3.54 -31.39
C GLY A 214 14.18 3.22 -29.95
N GLN A 215 14.63 2.07 -29.43
CA GLN A 215 14.50 1.78 -28.01
C GLN A 215 15.42 2.69 -27.22
N CYS A 216 14.92 3.26 -26.13
CA CYS A 216 15.81 3.98 -25.26
C CYS A 216 16.64 3.03 -24.43
N ALA A 217 17.96 3.23 -24.43
CA ALA A 217 18.87 2.46 -23.62
C ALA A 217 18.85 3.03 -22.20
N THR A 218 17.83 2.70 -21.41
CA THR A 218 17.88 2.92 -19.96
C THR A 218 18.91 1.97 -19.38
N SER A 219 20.16 2.39 -19.22
CA SER A 219 21.01 1.72 -18.23
C SER A 219 20.56 2.28 -16.90
N TYR A 220 19.97 1.51 -15.99
CA TYR A 220 19.73 2.04 -14.66
C TYR A 220 21.07 2.19 -13.92
N VAL A 221 21.16 3.13 -12.98
CA VAL A 221 22.32 3.29 -12.11
C VAL A 221 22.26 2.26 -10.99
N LEU A 222 23.37 1.56 -10.76
CA LEU A 222 23.56 0.76 -9.56
C LEU A 222 23.83 1.69 -8.38
N ASN A 223 22.87 1.77 -7.46
CA ASN A 223 23.00 2.58 -6.24
C ASN A 223 22.96 1.66 -5.02
N ASN A 224 24.10 1.04 -4.72
CA ASN A 224 24.21 0.17 -3.56
C ASN A 224 24.54 1.01 -2.31
N THR A 225 23.59 1.11 -1.40
CA THR A 225 23.78 1.79 -0.11
C THR A 225 24.37 0.88 0.97
N PHE A 226 24.57 -0.41 0.67
CA PHE A 226 25.06 -1.41 1.63
C PHE A 226 26.42 -1.96 1.18
N GLU A 227 27.46 -1.15 1.33
CA GLU A 227 28.84 -1.55 1.00
C GLU A 227 29.34 -2.66 1.94
N LEU A 228 29.98 -3.67 1.35
CA LEU A 228 30.63 -4.77 2.07
C LEU A 228 32.17 -4.61 2.06
N PRO A 229 32.91 -5.22 3.01
CA PRO A 229 34.38 -5.18 3.01
C PRO A 229 35.03 -5.70 1.73
N GLU A 230 34.42 -6.71 1.09
CA GLU A 230 34.70 -7.09 -0.30
C GLU A 230 33.48 -6.74 -1.16
N PRO A 231 33.66 -6.17 -2.37
CA PRO A 231 32.52 -5.74 -3.19
C PRO A 231 31.52 -6.86 -3.44
N PRO A 232 30.21 -6.63 -3.21
CA PRO A 232 29.18 -7.62 -3.51
C PRO A 232 29.14 -7.95 -5.00
N VAL A 233 28.72 -9.17 -5.32
CA VAL A 233 28.42 -9.55 -6.70
C VAL A 233 27.05 -8.99 -7.05
N VAL A 234 26.92 -8.45 -8.26
CA VAL A 234 25.67 -7.95 -8.79
C VAL A 234 25.46 -8.38 -10.23
N VAL A 235 24.22 -8.72 -10.55
CA VAL A 235 23.73 -8.94 -11.91
C VAL A 235 22.41 -8.19 -12.09
N THR A 236 22.07 -7.89 -13.33
CA THR A 236 20.90 -7.05 -13.66
C THR A 236 20.09 -7.65 -14.80
N ASP A 237 18.78 -7.45 -14.74
CA ASP A 237 17.82 -7.73 -15.82
C ASP A 237 16.53 -6.93 -15.57
N GLY A 238 15.93 -6.39 -16.63
CA GLY A 238 14.80 -5.46 -16.52
C GLY A 238 15.13 -4.25 -15.64
N ILE A 239 14.29 -4.00 -14.63
CA ILE A 239 14.50 -2.93 -13.64
C ILE A 239 15.26 -3.41 -12.39
N PHE A 240 15.65 -4.68 -12.31
CA PHE A 240 16.15 -5.30 -11.08
C PHE A 240 17.68 -5.45 -11.07
N ALA A 241 18.28 -5.20 -9.91
CA ALA A 241 19.66 -5.55 -9.60
C ALA A 241 19.69 -6.53 -8.42
N ILE A 242 20.22 -7.73 -8.63
CA ILE A 242 20.32 -8.77 -7.60
C ILE A 242 21.73 -8.79 -7.04
N TRP A 243 21.86 -8.62 -5.73
CA TRP A 243 23.10 -8.50 -4.99
C TRP A 243 23.32 -9.67 -4.02
N TRP A 244 24.55 -10.14 -3.89
CA TRP A 244 24.95 -11.06 -2.82
C TRP A 244 26.42 -10.91 -2.42
N ALA A 245 26.76 -11.34 -1.21
CA ALA A 245 28.13 -11.30 -0.73
C ALA A 245 29.03 -12.30 -1.48
N PRO A 246 30.27 -11.93 -1.85
CA PRO A 246 31.09 -12.66 -2.83
C PRO A 246 31.53 -14.07 -2.37
N GLN A 247 31.42 -14.38 -1.08
CA GLN A 247 31.67 -15.70 -0.52
C GLN A 247 30.54 -16.71 -0.80
N PHE A 248 29.38 -16.26 -1.27
CA PHE A 248 28.25 -17.08 -1.68
C PHE A 248 28.08 -17.05 -3.20
N ASP A 249 27.49 -18.11 -3.76
CA ASP A 249 27.26 -18.24 -5.19
C ASP A 249 25.77 -18.38 -5.48
N HIS A 250 25.20 -17.32 -6.06
CA HIS A 250 23.82 -17.26 -6.54
C HIS A 250 23.74 -17.13 -8.07
N THR A 251 24.81 -17.50 -8.78
CA THR A 251 24.86 -17.40 -10.25
C THR A 251 23.73 -18.19 -10.92
N ASP A 252 23.38 -19.36 -10.37
CA ASP A 252 22.30 -20.22 -10.89
C ASP A 252 20.91 -19.77 -10.40
N ASP A 253 20.83 -19.02 -9.31
CA ASP A 253 19.56 -18.52 -8.74
C ASP A 253 19.07 -17.28 -9.48
N ALA A 254 19.98 -16.35 -9.82
CA ALA A 254 19.62 -15.06 -10.38
C ALA A 254 18.75 -15.13 -11.65
N PRO A 255 18.98 -16.03 -12.63
CA PRO A 255 18.09 -16.16 -13.78
C PRO A 255 16.65 -16.56 -13.41
N ILE A 256 16.48 -17.41 -12.40
CA ILE A 256 15.15 -17.83 -11.90
C ILE A 256 14.45 -16.64 -11.24
N MET A 257 15.20 -15.89 -10.42
CA MET A 257 14.71 -14.68 -9.77
C MET A 257 14.25 -13.65 -10.81
N PHE A 258 15.06 -13.37 -11.83
CA PHE A 258 14.68 -12.42 -12.89
C PHE A 258 13.44 -12.88 -13.65
N GLU A 259 13.33 -14.16 -14.00
CA GLU A 259 12.12 -14.69 -14.64
C GLU A 259 10.88 -14.43 -13.77
N GLN A 260 10.97 -14.69 -12.47
CA GLN A 260 9.86 -14.49 -11.53
C GLN A 260 9.52 -13.01 -11.31
N PHE A 261 10.50 -12.16 -10.96
CA PHE A 261 10.24 -10.74 -10.68
C PHE A 261 9.80 -9.95 -11.90
N ASN A 262 10.34 -10.26 -13.10
CA ASN A 262 9.84 -9.66 -14.33
C ASN A 262 8.42 -10.13 -14.65
N ALA A 263 8.07 -11.39 -14.39
CA ALA A 263 6.69 -11.85 -14.55
C ALA A 263 5.73 -11.16 -13.59
N VAL A 264 6.14 -10.92 -12.33
CA VAL A 264 5.35 -10.14 -11.37
C VAL A 264 5.15 -8.72 -11.85
N ARG A 265 6.22 -8.06 -12.30
CA ARG A 265 6.15 -6.71 -12.87
C ARG A 265 5.17 -6.63 -14.03
N ASP A 266 5.32 -7.51 -15.01
CA ASP A 266 4.48 -7.54 -16.20
C ASP A 266 3.00 -7.69 -15.83
N ASP A 267 2.66 -8.58 -14.89
CA ASP A 267 1.27 -8.78 -14.46
C ASP A 267 0.72 -7.58 -13.68
N CYS A 268 1.52 -7.03 -12.74
CA CYS A 268 1.17 -5.84 -11.97
C CYS A 268 0.86 -4.65 -12.87
N LEU A 269 1.69 -4.38 -13.88
CA LEU A 269 1.53 -3.24 -14.78
C LEU A 269 0.44 -3.46 -15.83
N LEU A 270 0.43 -4.64 -16.49
CA LEU A 270 -0.43 -4.87 -17.65
C LEU A 270 -1.84 -5.33 -17.28
N ASN A 271 -1.99 -6.04 -16.16
CA ASN A 271 -3.26 -6.68 -15.80
C ASN A 271 -3.87 -6.15 -14.49
N LEU A 272 -3.06 -5.59 -13.58
CA LEU A 272 -3.53 -5.13 -12.27
C LEU A 272 -3.53 -3.61 -12.09
N GLY A 273 -3.17 -2.84 -13.12
CA GLY A 273 -3.23 -1.38 -13.11
C GLY A 273 -2.32 -0.73 -12.05
N MET A 274 -1.26 -1.43 -11.66
CA MET A 274 -0.25 -0.94 -10.71
C MET A 274 0.84 -0.16 -11.46
N ARG A 275 1.80 0.38 -10.71
CA ARG A 275 2.91 1.17 -11.24
C ARG A 275 4.22 0.66 -10.69
N ASP A 276 5.30 0.92 -11.43
CA ASP A 276 6.65 0.60 -10.99
C ASP A 276 6.97 1.28 -9.64
N PRO A 277 7.94 0.75 -8.87
CA PRO A 277 8.50 1.45 -7.71
C PRO A 277 9.15 2.79 -8.14
N PRO A 278 9.56 3.69 -7.23
CA PRO A 278 10.20 4.95 -7.63
C PRO A 278 11.58 4.74 -8.28
N ASN A 279 12.20 3.57 -8.16
CA ASN A 279 13.56 3.34 -8.65
C ASN A 279 13.72 3.63 -10.14
N PRO A 280 12.92 3.05 -11.05
CA PRO A 280 13.05 3.34 -12.47
C PRO A 280 12.81 4.81 -12.82
N GLU A 281 11.85 5.47 -12.16
CA GLU A 281 11.58 6.92 -12.33
C GLU A 281 12.77 7.78 -11.90
N SER A 282 13.48 7.37 -10.85
CA SER A 282 14.70 8.01 -10.35
C SER A 282 15.98 7.44 -10.97
N CYS A 283 15.88 6.69 -12.08
CA CYS A 283 17.01 6.13 -12.82
C CYS A 283 17.85 5.08 -12.05
N PHE A 284 17.32 4.48 -10.99
CA PHE A 284 17.98 3.44 -10.20
C PHE A 284 17.41 2.06 -10.49
N PHE A 285 18.27 1.03 -10.40
CA PHE A 285 17.76 -0.33 -10.29
C PHE A 285 16.96 -0.48 -9.00
N TYR A 286 15.91 -1.29 -9.05
CA TYR A 286 15.30 -1.83 -7.85
C TYR A 286 16.23 -2.91 -7.29
N ASN A 287 16.84 -2.62 -6.14
CA ASN A 287 17.82 -3.51 -5.54
C ASN A 287 17.14 -4.69 -4.81
N ILE A 288 17.61 -5.90 -5.07
CA ILE A 288 17.20 -7.13 -4.38
C ILE A 288 18.46 -7.75 -3.76
N TYR A 289 18.51 -7.85 -2.44
CA TYR A 289 19.65 -8.40 -1.71
C TYR A 289 19.35 -9.82 -1.22
N VAL A 290 20.18 -10.79 -1.64
CA VAL A 290 20.12 -12.16 -1.12
C VAL A 290 21.05 -12.29 0.07
N HIS A 291 20.46 -12.55 1.24
CA HIS A 291 21.17 -12.53 2.52
C HIS A 291 21.22 -13.90 3.23
N HIS A 292 22.31 -14.18 3.93
CA HIS A 292 22.64 -15.40 4.69
C HIS A 292 22.72 -15.14 6.20
N GLY A 293 22.05 -14.08 6.67
CA GLY A 293 22.04 -13.65 8.06
C GLY A 293 23.43 -13.20 8.51
N ALA A 294 23.89 -13.59 9.70
CA ALA A 294 25.17 -13.14 10.23
C ALA A 294 26.44 -13.65 9.47
N ASN A 295 26.30 -14.22 8.28
CA ASN A 295 27.40 -14.82 7.51
C ASN A 295 27.79 -14.04 6.24
N ASP A 296 27.07 -12.98 5.88
CA ASP A 296 27.21 -12.26 4.61
C ASP A 296 27.68 -10.80 4.72
N ASP A 297 28.04 -10.36 5.94
CA ASP A 297 28.46 -9.00 6.26
C ASP A 297 27.43 -7.88 5.91
N PHE A 298 26.25 -8.23 5.39
CA PHE A 298 25.13 -7.31 5.25
C PHE A 298 24.57 -6.91 6.64
N PRO A 299 23.76 -5.84 6.73
CA PRO A 299 23.21 -5.40 8.01
C PRO A 299 22.55 -6.52 8.82
N GLU A 300 22.97 -6.63 10.09
CA GLU A 300 22.37 -7.58 11.02
C GLU A 300 20.90 -7.25 11.27
N GLY A 301 20.00 -8.23 11.11
CA GLY A 301 18.57 -8.06 11.36
C GLY A 301 17.70 -7.95 10.10
N TRP A 302 18.29 -8.01 8.90
CA TRP A 302 17.52 -8.20 7.67
C TRP A 302 16.63 -9.44 7.76
N VAL A 303 15.38 -9.26 7.31
CA VAL A 303 14.33 -10.26 7.23
C VAL A 303 13.88 -10.41 5.77
N ASN A 304 12.93 -11.30 5.51
CA ASN A 304 12.24 -11.34 4.23
C ASN A 304 11.28 -10.16 4.13
N GLY A 305 11.53 -9.22 3.22
CA GLY A 305 10.65 -8.06 3.08
C GLY A 305 11.31 -6.81 2.50
N GLN A 306 10.51 -5.75 2.46
CA GLN A 306 10.88 -4.46 1.89
C GLN A 306 11.63 -3.58 2.88
N GLY A 307 12.63 -2.86 2.38
CA GLY A 307 13.34 -1.80 3.08
C GLY A 307 13.28 -0.49 2.32
N THR A 308 13.81 0.56 2.93
CA THR A 308 14.01 1.87 2.31
C THR A 308 15.43 2.32 2.62
N ASP A 309 16.20 2.62 1.59
CA ASP A 309 17.60 2.97 1.74
C ASP A 309 17.78 4.42 2.20
N SER A 310 19.04 4.83 2.38
CA SER A 310 19.39 6.19 2.80
C SER A 310 18.99 7.28 1.80
N ASN A 311 18.68 6.90 0.54
CA ASN A 311 18.25 7.80 -0.52
C ASN A 311 16.71 7.85 -0.65
N GLY A 312 15.98 7.17 0.25
CA GLY A 312 14.52 7.08 0.18
C GLY A 312 14.02 6.09 -0.89
N MET A 313 14.89 5.25 -1.44
CA MET A 313 14.53 4.28 -2.48
C MET A 313 14.21 2.92 -1.86
N PRO A 314 13.13 2.25 -2.30
CA PRO A 314 12.86 0.91 -1.83
C PRO A 314 13.83 -0.12 -2.38
N PHE A 315 14.00 -1.16 -1.59
CA PHE A 315 14.74 -2.37 -1.95
C PHE A 315 14.08 -3.58 -1.28
N LEU A 316 14.37 -4.76 -1.81
CA LEU A 316 13.90 -6.03 -1.26
C LEU A 316 15.06 -6.82 -0.64
N THR A 317 14.84 -7.43 0.53
CA THR A 317 15.78 -8.40 1.12
C THR A 317 15.15 -9.79 1.17
N LEU A 318 15.90 -10.78 0.71
CA LEU A 318 15.45 -12.18 0.63
C LEU A 318 16.45 -13.10 1.33
N PRO A 319 16.03 -13.91 2.32
CA PRO A 319 16.89 -14.94 2.88
C PRO A 319 17.26 -15.98 1.80
N ALA A 320 18.52 -16.40 1.80
CA ALA A 320 18.98 -17.48 0.94
C ALA A 320 18.14 -18.75 1.15
N GLY A 321 17.61 -19.30 0.07
CA GLY A 321 16.66 -20.42 0.06
C GLY A 321 15.21 -20.00 -0.17
N LEU A 322 14.82 -18.77 0.18
CA LEU A 322 13.52 -18.18 -0.17
C LEU A 322 13.60 -17.31 -1.44
N ASN A 323 14.81 -16.90 -1.83
CA ASN A 323 15.05 -16.07 -3.00
C ASN A 323 14.59 -16.71 -4.33
N THR A 324 14.45 -18.03 -4.40
CA THR A 324 13.92 -18.75 -5.59
C THR A 324 12.62 -19.50 -5.32
N ASP A 325 12.07 -19.40 -4.10
CA ASP A 325 10.79 -20.01 -3.75
C ASP A 325 9.65 -19.22 -4.42
N PRO A 326 8.85 -19.83 -5.31
CA PRO A 326 7.83 -19.10 -6.06
C PRO A 326 6.79 -18.42 -5.15
N ALA A 327 6.43 -19.04 -4.02
CA ALA A 327 5.46 -18.45 -3.12
C ALA A 327 5.98 -17.16 -2.50
N ASN A 328 7.22 -17.21 -2.05
CA ASN A 328 7.91 -16.08 -1.51
C ASN A 328 8.13 -14.97 -2.55
N THR A 329 8.57 -15.30 -3.77
CA THR A 329 8.85 -14.29 -4.79
C THR A 329 7.58 -13.68 -5.38
N PHE A 330 6.46 -14.41 -5.46
CA PHE A 330 5.18 -13.79 -5.78
C PHE A 330 4.69 -12.86 -4.67
N HIS A 331 4.81 -13.25 -3.39
CA HIS A 331 4.37 -12.42 -2.26
C HIS A 331 5.21 -11.16 -2.12
N GLU A 332 6.53 -11.31 -1.95
CA GLU A 332 7.45 -10.18 -1.77
C GLU A 332 7.65 -9.38 -3.05
N GLY A 333 7.58 -10.02 -4.22
CA GLY A 333 7.60 -9.33 -5.50
C GLY A 333 6.38 -8.43 -5.70
N PHE A 334 5.21 -8.79 -5.16
CA PHE A 334 4.02 -7.95 -5.23
C PHE A 334 4.17 -6.68 -4.39
N HIS A 335 4.81 -6.78 -3.21
CA HIS A 335 5.10 -5.64 -2.35
C HIS A 335 5.96 -4.55 -3.03
N ILE A 336 6.74 -4.90 -4.07
CA ILE A 336 7.49 -3.92 -4.89
C ILE A 336 6.54 -2.90 -5.50
N PHE A 337 5.39 -3.37 -5.99
CA PHE A 337 4.38 -2.56 -6.65
C PHE A 337 3.35 -1.99 -5.67
N GLN A 338 3.46 -2.27 -4.38
CA GLN A 338 2.65 -1.59 -3.34
C GLN A 338 3.38 -0.38 -2.75
N TYR A 339 4.68 -0.25 -2.99
CA TYR A 339 5.50 0.77 -2.34
C TYR A 339 5.10 2.20 -2.74
N GLN A 340 4.82 2.46 -4.02
CA GLN A 340 4.33 3.76 -4.50
C GLN A 340 2.80 3.94 -4.36
N ALA A 341 2.10 3.12 -3.56
CA ALA A 341 0.67 3.31 -3.36
C ALA A 341 0.38 4.74 -2.87
N SER A 342 -0.41 5.48 -3.64
CA SER A 342 -0.65 6.92 -3.44
C SER A 342 -1.91 7.24 -2.63
N SER A 343 -2.71 6.23 -2.29
CA SER A 343 -4.02 6.41 -1.64
C SER A 343 -3.88 6.43 -0.11
N PRO A 344 -4.22 7.56 0.56
CA PRO A 344 -4.09 7.66 2.03
C PRO A 344 -4.89 6.60 2.80
N GLY A 345 -6.03 6.16 2.24
CA GLY A 345 -6.86 5.15 2.88
C GLY A 345 -6.23 3.76 2.96
N PHE A 346 -5.16 3.49 2.21
CA PHE A 346 -4.50 2.18 2.09
C PHE A 346 -3.18 2.10 2.88
N ALA A 347 -2.96 3.01 3.84
CA ALA A 347 -1.78 2.99 4.68
C ALA A 347 -1.60 1.64 5.41
N TYR A 348 -0.34 1.22 5.60
CA TYR A 348 0.02 0.03 6.37
C TYR A 348 -0.09 0.26 7.89
N ALA A 349 -1.26 0.69 8.36
CA ALA A 349 -1.53 0.99 9.76
C ALA A 349 -3.03 0.89 10.08
N GLY A 350 -3.35 0.62 11.35
CA GLY A 350 -4.72 0.64 11.87
C GLY A 350 -5.65 -0.29 11.09
N ASP A 351 -6.88 0.18 10.82
CA ASP A 351 -7.92 -0.62 10.15
C ASP A 351 -7.68 -0.85 8.64
N SER A 352 -6.59 -0.31 8.08
CA SER A 352 -6.19 -0.54 6.69
C SER A 352 -5.02 -1.50 6.56
N GLN A 353 -4.28 -1.76 7.65
CA GLN A 353 -3.03 -2.52 7.66
C GLN A 353 -3.18 -3.91 7.04
N TRP A 354 -4.29 -4.59 7.33
CA TRP A 354 -4.55 -5.97 6.91
C TRP A 354 -4.39 -6.18 5.40
N TYR A 355 -4.67 -5.13 4.62
CA TYR A 355 -4.83 -5.25 3.18
C TYR A 355 -3.52 -5.45 2.44
N ILE A 356 -2.43 -4.89 2.96
CA ILE A 356 -1.10 -4.96 2.33
C ILE A 356 -0.66 -6.42 2.24
N GLU A 357 -0.61 -7.12 3.38
CA GLU A 357 -0.24 -8.54 3.41
C GLU A 357 -1.29 -9.44 2.77
N SER A 358 -2.58 -9.17 2.97
CA SER A 358 -3.65 -9.98 2.37
C SER A 358 -3.63 -9.94 0.84
N SER A 359 -3.34 -8.78 0.24
CA SER A 359 -3.28 -8.66 -1.22
C SER A 359 -2.02 -9.28 -1.81
N ALA A 360 -0.87 -9.18 -1.14
CA ALA A 360 0.34 -9.91 -1.52
C ALA A 360 0.15 -11.43 -1.45
N GLN A 361 -0.45 -11.93 -0.36
CA GLN A 361 -0.74 -13.36 -0.19
C GLN A 361 -1.82 -13.83 -1.18
N TRP A 362 -2.83 -12.99 -1.48
CA TRP A 362 -3.82 -13.27 -2.52
C TRP A 362 -3.16 -13.41 -3.89
N TYR A 363 -2.24 -12.52 -4.23
CA TYR A 363 -1.53 -12.55 -5.49
C TYR A 363 -0.67 -13.81 -5.62
N ALA A 364 0.07 -14.17 -4.56
CA ALA A 364 0.83 -15.41 -4.50
C ALA A 364 -0.07 -16.65 -4.67
N ALA A 365 -1.14 -16.75 -3.89
CA ALA A 365 -2.07 -17.87 -3.96
C ALA A 365 -2.77 -17.98 -5.34
N SER A 366 -3.09 -16.86 -5.96
CA SER A 366 -3.73 -16.80 -7.28
C SER A 366 -2.82 -17.26 -8.41
N ASN A 367 -1.50 -17.06 -8.26
CA ASN A 367 -0.49 -17.53 -9.20
C ASN A 367 -0.03 -18.97 -8.93
N MET A 368 -0.33 -19.52 -7.75
CA MET A 368 -0.04 -20.92 -7.40
C MET A 368 -1.26 -21.66 -6.84
N PRO A 369 -2.39 -21.74 -7.56
CA PRO A 369 -3.64 -22.28 -7.04
C PRO A 369 -3.57 -23.76 -6.65
N GLY A 370 -2.55 -24.50 -7.15
CA GLY A 370 -2.30 -25.90 -6.81
C GLY A 370 -1.28 -26.13 -5.69
N ASP A 371 -0.64 -25.08 -5.15
CA ASP A 371 0.30 -25.23 -4.06
C ASP A 371 -0.45 -25.50 -2.74
N VAL A 372 -0.02 -26.55 -2.04
CA VAL A 372 -0.62 -26.96 -0.77
C VAL A 372 -0.41 -25.92 0.34
N ASN A 373 0.64 -25.09 0.25
CA ASN A 373 0.98 -24.06 1.23
C ASN A 373 0.37 -22.69 0.94
N ALA A 374 -0.31 -22.51 -0.21
CA ALA A 374 -0.83 -21.20 -0.64
C ALA A 374 -1.81 -20.55 0.37
N PHE A 375 -2.49 -21.36 1.18
CA PHE A 375 -3.55 -20.95 2.11
C PHE A 375 -3.27 -21.34 3.56
N ILE A 376 -2.00 -21.39 3.96
CA ILE A 376 -1.57 -21.92 5.26
C ILE A 376 -2.22 -21.22 6.47
N GLU A 377 -2.56 -19.92 6.35
CA GLU A 377 -3.23 -19.14 7.40
C GLU A 377 -4.77 -19.20 7.37
N ALA A 378 -5.38 -19.88 6.39
CA ALA A 378 -6.83 -19.90 6.21
C ALA A 378 -7.59 -20.39 7.45
N ALA A 379 -6.99 -21.30 8.22
CA ALA A 379 -7.59 -21.84 9.43
C ALA A 379 -7.80 -20.78 10.54
N ALA A 380 -7.05 -19.67 10.53
CA ALA A 380 -7.27 -18.56 11.46
C ALA A 380 -8.63 -17.88 11.26
N ILE A 381 -9.12 -17.84 10.02
CA ILE A 381 -10.43 -17.27 9.69
C ILE A 381 -11.56 -18.11 10.28
N THR A 382 -11.46 -19.43 10.19
CA THR A 382 -12.45 -20.37 10.73
C THR A 382 -12.33 -20.55 12.24
N ALA A 383 -11.15 -20.31 12.82
CA ALA A 383 -10.92 -20.44 14.25
C ALA A 383 -11.55 -19.30 15.06
N ASN A 384 -11.53 -18.07 14.53
CA ASN A 384 -12.13 -16.90 15.17
C ASN A 384 -12.90 -16.03 14.16
N PRO A 385 -14.05 -16.53 13.66
CA PRO A 385 -14.84 -15.81 12.66
C PRO A 385 -15.45 -14.49 13.17
N GLN A 386 -15.57 -14.34 14.50
CA GLN A 386 -16.16 -13.19 15.17
C GLN A 386 -15.27 -11.94 15.20
N LEU A 387 -13.99 -12.07 14.83
CA LEU A 387 -13.07 -10.93 14.70
C LEU A 387 -13.39 -10.10 13.46
N ALA A 388 -13.10 -8.80 13.54
CA ALA A 388 -13.33 -7.88 12.42
C ALA A 388 -12.49 -8.31 11.20
N LEU A 389 -13.00 -8.05 10.01
CA LEU A 389 -12.27 -8.28 8.75
C LEU A 389 -10.89 -7.61 8.75
N TRP A 390 -10.79 -6.41 9.32
CA TRP A 390 -9.55 -5.61 9.33
C TRP A 390 -8.67 -5.81 10.58
N HIS A 391 -8.94 -6.84 11.39
CA HIS A 391 -8.10 -7.08 12.57
C HIS A 391 -6.68 -7.49 12.16
N SER A 392 -5.71 -6.80 12.76
CA SER A 392 -4.27 -6.82 12.46
C SER A 392 -3.47 -6.59 13.75
N PHE A 393 -2.14 -6.60 13.65
CA PHE A 393 -1.25 -6.43 14.80
C PHE A 393 -1.37 -5.06 15.50
N SER A 394 -1.78 -4.02 14.77
CA SER A 394 -1.76 -2.64 15.27
C SER A 394 -3.12 -2.13 15.78
N ASN A 395 -4.20 -2.89 15.60
CA ASN A 395 -5.56 -2.47 15.93
C ASN A 395 -6.35 -3.50 16.76
N GLU A 396 -5.64 -4.33 17.53
CA GLU A 396 -6.23 -5.27 18.47
C GLU A 396 -7.20 -4.60 19.45
N ALA A 397 -8.29 -5.31 19.80
CA ALA A 397 -9.18 -4.85 20.83
C ALA A 397 -8.55 -5.06 22.21
N PRO A 398 -8.87 -4.22 23.22
CA PRO A 398 -8.44 -4.47 24.59
C PRO A 398 -8.89 -5.86 25.08
N GLY A 399 -7.91 -6.72 25.37
CA GLY A 399 -8.15 -8.09 25.85
C GLY A 399 -8.05 -9.17 24.79
N ASP A 400 -7.76 -8.82 23.53
CA ASP A 400 -7.39 -9.81 22.52
C ASP A 400 -6.09 -10.53 22.96
N PRO A 401 -6.02 -11.87 22.84
CA PRO A 401 -4.81 -12.60 23.15
C PRO A 401 -3.74 -12.36 22.07
N THR A 402 -2.48 -12.32 22.51
CA THR A 402 -1.34 -12.42 21.60
C THR A 402 -1.14 -13.89 21.23
N ASP A 403 -1.91 -14.36 20.26
CA ASP A 403 -1.91 -15.73 19.75
C ASP A 403 -1.88 -15.75 18.22
N TRP A 404 -1.37 -16.82 17.62
CA TRP A 404 -1.28 -16.98 16.18
C TRP A 404 -2.63 -16.74 15.48
N TYR A 405 -3.74 -17.27 16.01
CA TYR A 405 -5.07 -17.12 15.40
C TYR A 405 -5.53 -15.66 15.27
N TYR A 406 -5.00 -14.77 16.11
CA TYR A 406 -5.31 -13.34 16.09
C TYR A 406 -4.32 -12.59 15.21
N GLN A 407 -3.02 -12.85 15.38
CA GLN A 407 -1.95 -12.14 14.69
C GLN A 407 -1.97 -12.37 13.17
N VAL A 408 -2.16 -13.63 12.74
CA VAL A 408 -2.07 -13.96 11.30
C VAL A 408 -3.34 -13.68 10.50
N ARG A 409 -4.38 -13.13 11.13
CA ARG A 409 -5.69 -12.93 10.48
C ARG A 409 -5.57 -12.07 9.22
N GLN A 410 -5.03 -10.86 9.34
CA GLN A 410 -3.78 -10.58 8.66
C GLN A 410 -3.62 -11.09 7.23
N TYR A 411 -2.79 -12.12 7.16
CA TYR A 411 -2.46 -12.88 5.97
C TYR A 411 -3.65 -13.74 5.56
N GLY A 412 -4.33 -14.41 6.51
CA GLY A 412 -5.45 -15.32 6.24
C GLY A 412 -6.64 -14.68 5.52
N MET A 413 -6.82 -13.36 5.60
CA MET A 413 -7.86 -12.62 4.90
C MET A 413 -7.67 -12.58 3.37
N HIS A 414 -6.52 -13.02 2.84
CA HIS A 414 -6.38 -13.33 1.40
C HIS A 414 -7.44 -14.32 0.91
N THR A 415 -7.95 -15.18 1.79
CA THR A 415 -9.04 -16.11 1.46
C THR A 415 -10.32 -15.39 1.02
N LEU A 416 -10.62 -14.20 1.58
CA LEU A 416 -11.72 -13.37 1.12
C LEU A 416 -11.42 -12.80 -0.26
N LEU A 417 -10.22 -12.24 -0.49
CA LEU A 417 -9.85 -11.66 -1.78
C LEU A 417 -9.87 -12.73 -2.90
N TYR A 418 -9.33 -13.91 -2.60
CA TYR A 418 -9.37 -15.07 -3.50
C TYR A 418 -10.79 -15.52 -3.79
N TYR A 419 -11.65 -15.61 -2.77
CA TYR A 419 -13.07 -15.92 -2.96
C TYR A 419 -13.76 -14.86 -3.84
N LEU A 420 -13.53 -13.58 -3.58
CA LEU A 420 -14.15 -12.49 -4.35
C LEU A 420 -13.79 -12.61 -5.82
N GLU A 421 -12.51 -12.84 -6.13
CA GLU A 421 -12.01 -12.98 -7.49
C GLU A 421 -12.48 -14.30 -8.14
N LYS A 422 -12.03 -15.45 -7.61
CA LYS A 422 -12.16 -16.75 -8.29
C LYS A 422 -13.57 -17.31 -8.26
N GLU A 423 -14.35 -16.96 -7.25
CA GLU A 423 -15.61 -17.63 -6.95
C GLU A 423 -16.81 -16.68 -7.06
N ALA A 424 -16.63 -15.41 -6.66
CA ALA A 424 -17.68 -14.41 -6.71
C ALA A 424 -17.63 -13.52 -7.97
N GLY A 425 -16.65 -13.72 -8.86
CA GLY A 425 -16.53 -13.02 -10.14
C GLY A 425 -16.30 -11.51 -10.00
N VAL A 426 -15.60 -11.09 -8.95
CA VAL A 426 -15.11 -9.72 -8.80
C VAL A 426 -13.86 -9.56 -9.68
N ASP A 427 -13.79 -8.46 -10.42
CA ASP A 427 -12.64 -8.13 -11.25
C ASP A 427 -11.39 -7.95 -10.35
N PRO A 428 -10.28 -8.68 -10.59
CA PRO A 428 -9.05 -8.55 -9.79
C PRO A 428 -8.50 -7.12 -9.77
N ALA A 429 -8.74 -6.30 -10.80
CA ALA A 429 -8.31 -4.90 -10.79
C ALA A 429 -8.98 -4.08 -9.67
N ILE A 430 -10.17 -4.50 -9.17
CA ILE A 430 -10.79 -3.86 -8.01
C ILE A 430 -9.96 -4.10 -6.74
N ILE A 431 -9.14 -5.14 -6.65
CA ILE A 431 -8.29 -5.37 -5.47
C ILE A 431 -7.13 -4.38 -5.45
N THR A 432 -6.58 -4.03 -6.61
CA THR A 432 -5.33 -3.27 -6.72
C THR A 432 -5.52 -1.79 -7.03
N ASN A 433 -6.55 -1.41 -7.78
CA ASN A 433 -6.81 -0.01 -8.15
C ASN A 433 -6.93 0.92 -6.93
N GLY A 434 -7.39 0.38 -5.80
CA GLY A 434 -7.50 1.12 -4.54
C GLY A 434 -6.18 1.75 -4.08
N PHE A 435 -5.03 1.15 -4.40
CA PHE A 435 -3.71 1.70 -4.07
C PHE A 435 -3.42 3.03 -4.77
N TYR A 436 -3.93 3.24 -5.98
CA TYR A 436 -3.47 4.32 -6.89
C TYR A 436 -4.52 5.39 -7.24
N THR A 437 -5.70 5.33 -6.62
CA THR A 437 -6.83 6.23 -6.96
C THR A 437 -6.86 7.53 -6.15
N GLY A 438 -5.95 7.73 -5.21
CA GLY A 438 -5.95 8.88 -4.30
C GLY A 438 -7.12 8.87 -3.32
N THR A 439 -7.67 7.68 -3.01
CA THR A 439 -8.85 7.54 -2.15
C THR A 439 -8.50 7.63 -0.67
N GLU A 440 -9.37 8.27 0.12
CA GLU A 440 -9.32 8.29 1.59
C GLU A 440 -10.10 7.11 2.21
N LEU A 441 -10.84 6.34 1.41
CA LEU A 441 -11.57 5.17 1.90
C LEU A 441 -10.60 4.09 2.35
N SER A 442 -10.87 3.48 3.51
CA SER A 442 -10.19 2.24 3.91
C SER A 442 -10.47 1.12 2.90
N PRO A 443 -9.61 0.09 2.79
CA PRO A 443 -9.74 -0.94 1.76
C PRO A 443 -11.10 -1.64 1.77
N GLN A 444 -11.64 -1.95 2.95
CA GLN A 444 -12.96 -2.54 3.13
C GLN A 444 -14.11 -1.62 2.69
N ALA A 445 -13.99 -0.30 2.93
CA ALA A 445 -14.99 0.67 2.49
C ALA A 445 -14.91 0.88 0.97
N TYR A 446 -13.70 0.89 0.43
CA TYR A 446 -13.43 0.95 -1.01
C TYR A 446 -14.01 -0.27 -1.73
N LEU A 447 -13.71 -1.50 -1.27
CA LEU A 447 -14.27 -2.73 -1.83
C LEU A 447 -15.80 -2.72 -1.81
N SER A 448 -16.41 -2.32 -0.69
CA SER A 448 -17.86 -2.16 -0.57
C SER A 448 -18.42 -1.18 -1.61
N GLN A 449 -17.74 -0.06 -1.84
CA GLN A 449 -18.15 0.94 -2.82
C GLN A 449 -18.02 0.42 -4.26
N GLN A 450 -16.87 -0.17 -4.62
CA GLN A 450 -16.59 -0.60 -6.00
C GLN A 450 -17.39 -1.83 -6.42
N ILE A 451 -17.56 -2.80 -5.52
CA ILE A 451 -18.39 -3.99 -5.76
C ILE A 451 -19.88 -3.63 -5.67
N GLY A 452 -20.21 -2.56 -4.94
CA GLY A 452 -21.55 -2.15 -4.59
C GLY A 452 -21.98 -2.76 -3.26
N ALA A 453 -22.41 -1.91 -2.32
CA ALA A 453 -22.55 -2.28 -0.91
C ALA A 453 -23.39 -3.55 -0.69
N GLU A 454 -24.59 -3.67 -1.28
CA GLU A 454 -25.44 -4.86 -1.12
C GLU A 454 -24.84 -6.12 -1.74
N ALA A 455 -24.16 -5.99 -2.88
CA ALA A 455 -23.47 -7.11 -3.51
C ALA A 455 -22.28 -7.57 -2.65
N PHE A 456 -21.51 -6.64 -2.10
CA PHE A 456 -20.40 -6.95 -1.21
C PHE A 456 -20.87 -7.64 0.08
N ARG A 457 -21.95 -7.14 0.71
CA ARG A 457 -22.56 -7.82 1.88
C ARG A 457 -22.97 -9.25 1.57
N THR A 458 -23.63 -9.46 0.42
CA THR A 458 -24.08 -10.79 -0.01
C THR A 458 -22.89 -11.74 -0.20
N LYS A 459 -21.86 -11.29 -0.94
CA LYS A 459 -20.63 -12.06 -1.19
C LYS A 459 -19.87 -12.37 0.11
N PHE A 460 -19.77 -11.40 1.02
CA PHE A 460 -19.13 -11.60 2.32
C PHE A 460 -19.89 -12.63 3.17
N ALA A 461 -21.23 -12.57 3.18
CA ALA A 461 -22.05 -13.55 3.89
C ALA A 461 -21.98 -14.95 3.24
N ASP A 462 -21.90 -15.05 1.92
CA ASP A 462 -21.70 -16.32 1.21
C ASP A 462 -20.31 -16.91 1.53
N TRP A 463 -19.27 -16.09 1.53
CA TRP A 463 -17.91 -16.47 1.96
C TRP A 463 -17.89 -17.00 3.40
N ALA A 464 -18.54 -16.30 4.35
CA ALA A 464 -18.69 -16.77 5.73
C ALA A 464 -19.40 -18.14 5.82
N GLY A 465 -20.44 -18.35 4.99
CA GLY A 465 -21.10 -19.64 4.85
C GLY A 465 -20.15 -20.73 4.35
N ARG A 466 -19.36 -20.44 3.31
CA ARG A 466 -18.42 -21.40 2.72
C ARG A 466 -17.24 -21.73 3.63
N ASN A 467 -16.75 -20.76 4.40
CA ASN A 467 -15.77 -21.01 5.47
C ASN A 467 -16.33 -21.99 6.50
N THR A 468 -17.58 -21.79 6.92
CA THR A 468 -18.29 -22.69 7.85
C THR A 468 -18.52 -24.07 7.23
N GLY A 469 -18.72 -24.14 5.92
CA GLY A 469 -18.82 -25.38 5.14
C GLY A 469 -17.50 -26.13 4.94
N GLY A 470 -16.40 -25.67 5.54
CA GLY A 470 -15.10 -26.33 5.48
C GLY A 470 -14.18 -25.82 4.37
N LEU A 471 -14.30 -24.54 4.00
CA LEU A 471 -13.43 -23.89 3.00
C LEU A 471 -13.48 -24.62 1.64
N ASP A 472 -14.68 -25.00 1.20
CA ASP A 472 -14.95 -25.85 0.03
C ASP A 472 -14.52 -25.28 -1.35
N TYR A 473 -13.97 -24.07 -1.36
CA TYR A 473 -13.37 -23.42 -2.52
C TYR A 473 -11.85 -23.55 -2.59
N LEU A 474 -11.26 -24.22 -1.60
CA LEU A 474 -9.88 -24.66 -1.59
C LEU A 474 -9.82 -26.17 -1.84
N THR A 475 -8.65 -26.68 -2.20
CA THR A 475 -8.49 -28.15 -2.30
C THR A 475 -8.49 -28.78 -0.90
N PRO A 476 -8.93 -30.05 -0.76
CA PRO A 476 -8.86 -30.75 0.52
C PRO A 476 -7.45 -30.75 1.12
N GLU A 477 -6.41 -30.89 0.30
CA GLU A 477 -5.01 -30.87 0.74
C GLU A 477 -4.60 -29.51 1.32
N GLN A 478 -5.04 -28.39 0.70
CA GLN A 478 -4.80 -27.04 1.22
C GLN A 478 -5.51 -26.83 2.57
N VAL A 479 -6.76 -27.27 2.68
CA VAL A 479 -7.52 -27.17 3.93
C VAL A 479 -6.87 -28.01 5.04
N GLU A 480 -6.48 -29.24 4.75
CA GLU A 480 -5.77 -30.11 5.69
C GLU A 480 -4.44 -29.48 6.15
N ARG A 481 -3.69 -28.87 5.22
CA ARG A 481 -2.43 -28.19 5.51
C ARG A 481 -2.61 -26.96 6.40
N ALA A 482 -3.63 -26.13 6.15
CA ALA A 482 -3.95 -24.96 6.95
C ALA A 482 -4.38 -25.35 8.37
N ILE A 483 -5.23 -26.39 8.51
CA ILE A 483 -5.64 -26.93 9.81
C ILE A 483 -4.43 -27.52 10.56
N ALA A 484 -3.52 -28.19 9.87
CA ALA A 484 -2.32 -28.74 10.47
C ALA A 484 -1.39 -27.64 10.99
N GLU A 485 -1.23 -26.53 10.27
CA GLU A 485 -0.47 -25.36 10.72
C GLU A 485 -1.08 -24.81 12.01
N ALA A 486 -2.36 -24.44 11.95
CA ALA A 486 -3.10 -23.89 13.09
C ALA A 486 -2.96 -24.72 14.37
N LYS A 487 -3.04 -26.05 14.26
CA LYS A 487 -2.85 -26.96 15.42
C LYS A 487 -1.43 -26.99 15.97
N TRP A 488 -0.44 -26.64 15.16
CA TRP A 488 0.97 -26.65 15.56
C TRP A 488 1.38 -25.34 16.23
N VAL A 489 0.89 -24.20 15.75
CA VAL A 489 1.30 -22.86 16.22
C VAL A 489 0.28 -22.13 17.09
N GLY A 490 -1.02 -22.38 16.87
CA GLY A 490 -2.08 -21.67 17.58
C GLY A 490 -2.45 -22.35 18.90
N ASP A 491 -2.75 -21.54 19.92
CA ASP A 491 -3.29 -22.03 21.18
C ASP A 491 -4.75 -22.45 21.00
N PRO A 492 -5.08 -23.75 21.17
CA PRO A 492 -6.45 -24.23 21.00
C PRO A 492 -7.44 -23.61 22.00
N GLU A 493 -6.98 -23.05 23.13
CA GLU A 493 -7.86 -22.34 24.08
C GLU A 493 -8.38 -21.01 23.53
N ASN A 494 -7.70 -20.45 22.51
CA ASN A 494 -8.07 -19.20 21.85
C ASN A 494 -8.82 -19.41 20.53
N ALA A 495 -9.16 -20.66 20.18
CA ALA A 495 -9.94 -20.99 19.00
C ALA A 495 -11.43 -21.14 19.37
N HIS A 496 -12.26 -20.23 18.87
CA HIS A 496 -13.70 -20.19 19.12
C HIS A 496 -14.50 -20.26 17.80
N PRO A 497 -14.45 -21.40 17.07
CA PRO A 497 -15.09 -21.53 15.76
C PRO A 497 -16.62 -21.47 15.86
N TYR A 498 -17.19 -21.78 17.03
CA TYR A 498 -18.62 -21.74 17.31
C TYR A 498 -18.86 -21.00 18.63
N ILE A 499 -19.90 -20.17 18.67
CA ILE A 499 -20.32 -19.51 19.92
C ILE A 499 -21.34 -20.35 20.70
N ALA A 500 -21.88 -21.40 20.07
CA ALA A 500 -22.78 -22.35 20.70
C ALA A 500 -22.80 -23.65 19.91
N GLU A 501 -22.87 -24.76 20.64
CA GLU A 501 -23.09 -26.08 20.09
C GLU A 501 -24.26 -26.72 20.83
N ILE A 502 -25.27 -27.18 20.09
CA ILE A 502 -26.49 -27.75 20.64
C ILE A 502 -26.82 -29.09 19.98
N ASN A 503 -27.25 -30.07 20.77
CA ASN A 503 -27.82 -31.27 20.18
C ASN A 503 -29.27 -31.01 19.81
N ASP A 504 -29.71 -31.51 18.66
CA ASP A 504 -31.06 -31.30 18.19
C ASP A 504 -32.12 -31.72 19.23
N VAL A 505 -31.90 -32.83 19.94
CA VAL A 505 -32.76 -33.35 21.01
C VAL A 505 -33.00 -32.35 22.14
N ASP A 506 -32.09 -31.42 22.37
CA ASP A 506 -32.19 -30.40 23.43
C ASP A 506 -33.06 -29.20 22.99
N ILE A 507 -33.39 -29.10 21.69
CA ILE A 507 -34.35 -28.12 21.15
C ILE A 507 -35.78 -28.67 21.36
N VAL A 508 -36.37 -28.28 22.49
CA VAL A 508 -37.76 -28.58 22.85
C VAL A 508 -38.61 -27.34 22.55
N ASP A 509 -39.45 -27.43 21.52
CA ASP A 509 -40.23 -26.34 20.92
C ASP A 509 -39.34 -25.24 20.29
N GLN A 510 -38.55 -24.54 21.09
CA GLN A 510 -37.64 -23.48 20.66
C GLN A 510 -36.38 -23.43 21.54
N TRP A 511 -35.27 -23.00 20.96
CA TRP A 511 -34.03 -22.65 21.65
C TRP A 511 -33.61 -21.23 21.30
N THR A 512 -33.11 -20.47 22.27
CA THR A 512 -32.72 -19.06 22.06
C THR A 512 -31.32 -18.78 22.57
N PHE A 513 -30.61 -17.87 21.91
CA PHE A 513 -29.29 -17.42 22.33
C PHE A 513 -29.08 -15.92 22.07
N GLU A 514 -28.35 -15.28 22.97
CA GLU A 514 -27.90 -13.89 22.88
C GLU A 514 -26.41 -13.86 23.28
N PRO A 515 -25.54 -13.20 22.49
CA PRO A 515 -24.14 -13.06 22.86
C PRO A 515 -23.94 -12.01 23.96
N CYS A 516 -22.82 -12.12 24.67
CA CYS A 516 -22.33 -11.21 25.67
C CYS A 516 -21.78 -9.91 25.06
N ILE A 517 -22.62 -8.89 25.02
CA ILE A 517 -22.28 -7.55 24.52
C ILE A 517 -21.52 -6.72 25.55
N ASP A 518 -21.82 -6.87 26.85
CA ASP A 518 -21.38 -5.94 27.90
C ASP A 518 -20.26 -6.45 28.83
N SER A 519 -19.77 -7.67 28.65
CA SER A 519 -18.77 -8.27 29.56
C SER A 519 -17.33 -8.05 29.08
N PRO A 520 -16.51 -7.27 29.81
CA PRO A 520 -15.05 -7.39 29.76
C PRO A 520 -14.51 -8.19 30.97
N PRO A 521 -13.56 -9.14 30.77
CA PRO A 521 -13.13 -9.66 29.48
C PRO A 521 -14.28 -10.37 28.77
N VAL A 522 -14.27 -10.36 27.43
CA VAL A 522 -15.32 -11.03 26.65
C VAL A 522 -15.20 -12.51 26.93
N ASP A 523 -16.27 -13.10 27.48
CA ASP A 523 -16.36 -14.53 27.67
C ASP A 523 -16.30 -15.19 26.26
N PRO A 524 -15.30 -16.06 26.02
CA PRO A 524 -15.10 -16.67 24.72
C PRO A 524 -16.30 -17.48 24.22
N ASP A 525 -17.12 -17.99 25.13
CA ASP A 525 -18.25 -18.86 24.80
C ASP A 525 -19.53 -18.08 24.48
N CYS A 526 -19.49 -16.75 24.45
CA CYS A 526 -20.64 -15.92 24.08
C CYS A 526 -20.25 -14.62 23.37
N GLN A 527 -19.17 -14.60 22.60
CA GLN A 527 -18.74 -13.37 21.91
C GLN A 527 -19.76 -12.90 20.88
N ALA A 528 -19.99 -11.59 20.79
CA ALA A 528 -20.73 -10.97 19.67
C ALA A 528 -19.78 -10.70 18.49
N PRO A 529 -20.23 -10.81 17.23
CA PRO A 529 -19.39 -10.55 16.07
C PRO A 529 -19.02 -9.06 16.02
N ARG A 530 -17.80 -8.78 15.55
CA ARG A 530 -17.37 -7.42 15.21
C ARG A 530 -17.96 -6.97 13.87
N GLY A 531 -17.51 -5.82 13.36
CA GLY A 531 -17.89 -5.36 12.03
C GLY A 531 -17.28 -6.22 10.93
N TRP A 532 -18.07 -6.60 9.92
CA TRP A 532 -17.62 -7.47 8.82
C TRP A 532 -16.99 -8.76 9.37
N ALA A 533 -17.76 -9.44 10.22
CA ALA A 533 -17.41 -10.65 10.94
C ALA A 533 -18.64 -11.55 11.06
N TYR A 534 -18.48 -12.76 11.57
CA TYR A 534 -19.60 -13.67 11.75
C TYR A 534 -19.47 -14.60 12.96
N ASN A 535 -20.62 -14.99 13.50
CA ASN A 535 -20.72 -16.05 14.50
C ASN A 535 -21.31 -17.30 13.87
N VAL A 536 -20.97 -18.45 14.44
CA VAL A 536 -21.52 -19.74 14.02
C VAL A 536 -22.16 -20.45 15.21
N ILE A 537 -23.38 -20.95 15.01
CA ILE A 537 -24.05 -21.87 15.93
C ILE A 537 -24.11 -23.23 15.25
N ARG A 538 -23.60 -24.26 15.93
CA ARG A 538 -23.61 -25.64 15.47
C ARG A 538 -24.76 -26.42 16.09
N ILE A 539 -25.52 -27.11 15.24
CA ILE A 539 -26.55 -28.07 15.64
C ILE A 539 -26.07 -29.47 15.26
N ASN A 540 -25.88 -30.31 16.27
CA ASN A 540 -25.65 -31.74 16.09
C ASN A 540 -26.99 -32.42 15.83
N ASN A 541 -27.27 -32.69 14.56
CA ASN A 541 -28.52 -33.27 14.10
C ASN A 541 -28.45 -34.80 14.10
N SER A 542 -29.49 -35.44 14.65
CA SER A 542 -29.55 -36.89 14.80
C SER A 542 -30.76 -37.53 14.11
N GLN A 543 -31.70 -36.71 13.62
CA GLN A 543 -32.93 -37.18 13.00
C GLN A 543 -33.39 -36.27 11.86
N ALA A 544 -34.36 -36.75 11.07
CA ALA A 544 -35.01 -35.89 10.09
C ALA A 544 -35.85 -34.82 10.82
N ALA A 545 -35.69 -33.56 10.42
CA ALA A 545 -36.33 -32.42 11.07
C ALA A 545 -36.46 -31.24 10.10
N GLN A 546 -37.38 -30.34 10.41
CA GLN A 546 -37.39 -28.99 9.86
C GLN A 546 -36.87 -28.04 10.93
N TYR A 547 -35.85 -27.25 10.60
CA TYR A 547 -35.37 -26.16 11.45
C TYR A 547 -35.83 -24.83 10.90
N THR A 548 -36.44 -24.01 11.74
CA THR A 548 -36.70 -22.59 11.46
C THR A 548 -35.79 -21.75 12.33
N MET A 549 -34.98 -20.91 11.71
CA MET A 549 -33.94 -20.11 12.35
C MET A 549 -34.25 -18.63 12.12
N SER A 550 -34.40 -17.88 13.21
CA SER A 550 -34.71 -16.46 13.17
C SER A 550 -33.61 -15.65 13.86
N ILE A 551 -33.28 -14.51 13.26
CA ILE A 551 -32.29 -13.54 13.76
C ILE A 551 -33.03 -12.24 14.07
N GLU A 552 -32.78 -11.68 15.24
CA GLU A 552 -33.27 -10.38 15.70
C GLU A 552 -32.06 -9.54 16.17
N GLY A 553 -31.56 -8.65 15.31
CA GLY A 553 -30.40 -7.81 15.62
C GLY A 553 -30.72 -6.62 16.53
N ASP A 554 -29.77 -6.27 17.41
CA ASP A 554 -29.83 -5.01 18.14
C ASP A 554 -29.64 -3.83 17.18
N ALA A 555 -30.32 -2.70 17.42
CA ALA A 555 -30.31 -1.57 16.49
C ALA A 555 -28.92 -0.94 16.30
N ASN A 556 -28.08 -0.98 17.33
CA ASN A 556 -26.77 -0.36 17.34
C ASN A 556 -25.74 -1.29 17.99
N GLY A 557 -24.49 -1.21 17.52
CA GLY A 557 -23.36 -1.86 18.18
C GLY A 557 -22.90 -1.10 19.43
N THR A 558 -21.88 -1.65 20.11
CA THR A 558 -21.35 -1.14 21.39
C THR A 558 -20.80 0.29 21.35
N GLU A 559 -20.51 0.83 20.18
CA GLU A 559 -19.98 2.19 19.96
C GLU A 559 -21.00 3.08 19.21
N GLY A 560 -22.24 2.60 19.03
CA GLY A 560 -23.35 3.36 18.48
C GLY A 560 -23.54 3.28 16.95
N ALA A 561 -22.71 2.54 16.22
CA ALA A 561 -22.94 2.35 14.78
C ALA A 561 -24.21 1.53 14.55
N ALA A 562 -24.96 1.84 13.50
CA ALA A 562 -26.16 1.08 13.15
C ALA A 562 -25.77 -0.35 12.75
N SER A 563 -26.42 -1.34 13.36
CA SER A 563 -26.19 -2.74 13.05
C SER A 563 -26.82 -3.11 11.71
N ARG A 564 -26.24 -4.10 11.05
CA ARG A 564 -26.86 -4.76 9.91
C ARG A 564 -26.40 -6.20 9.84
N PHE A 565 -27.34 -7.10 9.59
CA PHE A 565 -27.08 -8.54 9.56
C PHE A 565 -27.48 -9.19 8.25
N MET A 566 -26.81 -10.29 7.94
CA MET A 566 -27.26 -11.32 7.02
C MET A 566 -27.15 -12.68 7.72
N GLY A 567 -27.93 -13.66 7.26
CA GLY A 567 -27.83 -15.03 7.76
C GLY A 567 -27.57 -16.04 6.65
N ARG A 568 -26.82 -17.09 6.97
CA ARG A 568 -26.70 -18.30 6.16
C ARG A 568 -27.01 -19.53 7.00
N ILE A 569 -27.57 -20.55 6.35
CA ILE A 569 -27.72 -21.89 6.90
C ILE A 569 -26.81 -22.81 6.08
N VAL A 570 -25.98 -23.59 6.77
CA VAL A 570 -25.10 -24.59 6.15
C VAL A 570 -25.51 -25.96 6.63
N VAL A 571 -25.80 -26.87 5.71
CA VAL A 571 -26.13 -28.26 6.04
C VAL A 571 -25.04 -29.16 5.47
N MET A 572 -24.34 -29.90 6.33
CA MET A 572 -23.33 -30.86 5.87
C MET A 572 -24.01 -32.12 5.39
N GLY A 573 -23.86 -32.42 4.10
CA GLY A 573 -24.36 -33.65 3.46
C GLY A 573 -23.24 -34.60 3.04
N GLU A 574 -23.63 -35.79 2.57
CA GLU A 574 -22.68 -36.79 2.04
C GLU A 574 -21.92 -36.30 0.80
N ASP A 575 -22.57 -35.46 -0.02
CA ASP A 575 -22.00 -34.88 -1.24
C ASP A 575 -21.33 -33.51 -1.01
N GLY A 576 -21.15 -33.09 0.25
CA GLY A 576 -20.61 -31.79 0.64
C GLY A 576 -21.63 -30.84 1.29
N PRO A 577 -21.22 -29.60 1.61
CA PRO A 577 -22.09 -28.61 2.24
C PRO A 577 -23.16 -28.09 1.27
N VAL A 578 -24.37 -27.87 1.80
CA VAL A 578 -25.47 -27.18 1.11
C VAL A 578 -25.73 -25.84 1.80
N TYR A 579 -25.72 -24.77 1.01
CA TYR A 579 -25.87 -23.41 1.50
C TYR A 579 -27.28 -22.88 1.24
N SER A 580 -27.85 -22.18 2.22
CA SER A 580 -29.11 -21.46 2.09
C SER A 580 -28.99 -20.08 2.74
N SER A 581 -29.73 -19.10 2.21
CA SER A 581 -29.80 -17.75 2.80
C SER A 581 -30.96 -17.66 3.78
N ILE A 582 -30.78 -16.87 4.84
CA ILE A 582 -31.89 -16.37 5.66
C ILE A 582 -32.55 -15.22 4.91
N ASP A 583 -33.88 -15.24 4.80
CA ASP A 583 -34.64 -14.17 4.18
C ASP A 583 -34.74 -13.00 5.17
N MET A 584 -33.90 -11.99 4.97
CA MET A 584 -33.88 -10.77 5.79
C MET A 584 -35.08 -9.88 5.44
N THR A 585 -35.91 -9.58 6.43
CA THR A 585 -37.10 -8.70 6.30
C THR A 585 -36.75 -7.21 6.40
N ASP A 586 -35.67 -6.90 7.12
CA ASP A 586 -35.05 -5.59 7.22
C ASP A 586 -33.54 -5.75 7.52
N ALA A 587 -32.85 -4.67 7.90
CA ALA A 587 -31.41 -4.71 8.18
C ALA A 587 -31.05 -5.56 9.42
N LEU A 588 -32.00 -5.84 10.32
CA LEU A 588 -31.77 -6.47 11.62
C LEU A 588 -32.43 -7.85 11.72
N ASN A 589 -33.57 -8.04 11.08
CA ASN A 589 -34.46 -9.16 11.33
C ASN A 589 -34.63 -10.05 10.11
N GLY A 590 -34.53 -11.36 10.29
CA GLY A 590 -34.73 -12.33 9.22
C GLY A 590 -35.08 -13.71 9.74
N SER A 591 -35.64 -14.55 8.87
CA SER A 591 -35.94 -15.94 9.18
C SER A 591 -35.71 -16.85 7.98
N GLY A 592 -35.35 -18.09 8.21
CA GLY A 592 -35.18 -19.10 7.16
C GLY A 592 -35.40 -20.50 7.69
N THR A 593 -35.80 -21.38 6.77
CA THR A 593 -36.18 -22.76 7.11
C THR A 593 -35.37 -23.74 6.28
N VAL A 594 -34.91 -24.82 6.90
CA VAL A 594 -34.25 -25.92 6.21
C VAL A 594 -34.82 -27.27 6.65
N ASN A 595 -34.98 -28.18 5.69
CA ASN A 595 -35.31 -29.57 5.98
C ASN A 595 -34.04 -30.40 5.92
N VAL A 596 -33.82 -31.22 6.95
CA VAL A 596 -32.65 -32.10 7.01
C VAL A 596 -33.05 -33.55 7.24
N THR A 597 -32.17 -34.46 6.84
CA THR A 597 -32.29 -35.90 7.11
C THR A 597 -31.42 -36.29 8.31
N ALA A 598 -31.58 -37.52 8.79
CA ALA A 598 -30.72 -38.06 9.86
C ALA A 598 -29.25 -38.28 9.43
N THR A 599 -28.94 -38.29 8.12
CA THR A 599 -27.56 -38.42 7.62
C THR A 599 -26.84 -37.08 7.52
N GLN A 600 -27.57 -35.98 7.54
CA GLN A 600 -27.03 -34.63 7.61
C GLN A 600 -26.80 -34.27 9.08
N SER A 601 -25.67 -34.72 9.63
CA SER A 601 -25.42 -34.70 11.08
C SER A 601 -25.00 -33.34 11.64
N GLU A 602 -24.66 -32.39 10.78
CA GLU A 602 -24.23 -31.05 11.17
C GLU A 602 -25.02 -30.01 10.40
N VAL A 603 -25.66 -29.11 11.14
CA VAL A 603 -26.38 -27.95 10.60
C VAL A 603 -25.85 -26.71 11.31
N TYR A 604 -25.53 -25.67 10.55
CA TYR A 604 -24.97 -24.44 11.08
C TYR A 604 -25.88 -23.26 10.77
N LEU A 605 -26.07 -22.39 11.75
CA LEU A 605 -26.56 -21.03 11.54
C LEU A 605 -25.36 -20.08 11.59
N VAL A 606 -25.15 -19.33 10.51
CA VAL A 606 -24.09 -18.33 10.38
C VAL A 606 -24.73 -16.95 10.45
N ILE A 607 -24.37 -16.18 11.48
CA ILE A 607 -24.90 -14.83 11.74
C ILE A 607 -23.82 -13.83 11.35
N VAL A 608 -24.03 -13.08 10.29
CA VAL A 608 -23.01 -12.24 9.64
C VAL A 608 -23.31 -10.77 9.89
N SER A 609 -22.39 -10.07 10.55
CA SER A 609 -22.47 -8.62 10.81
C SER A 609 -21.83 -7.84 9.66
N VAL A 610 -22.59 -6.98 8.99
CA VAL A 610 -22.18 -6.23 7.78
C VAL A 610 -22.65 -4.77 7.81
N PRO A 611 -22.29 -4.02 8.87
CA PRO A 611 -22.72 -2.64 9.08
C PRO A 611 -22.11 -1.66 8.04
N ASP A 612 -22.71 -0.48 7.92
CA ASP A 612 -22.10 0.68 7.23
C ASP A 612 -21.06 1.38 8.13
N HIS A 613 -20.19 0.58 8.73
CA HIS A 613 -19.12 0.99 9.63
C HIS A 613 -17.91 0.08 9.37
N PHE A 614 -16.78 0.69 9.02
CA PHE A 614 -15.63 0.00 8.41
C PHE A 614 -14.35 0.16 9.25
N SER A 615 -14.52 0.37 10.55
CA SER A 615 -13.45 0.66 11.50
C SER A 615 -13.78 0.11 12.88
N SER A 616 -12.79 0.15 13.78
CA SER A 616 -12.90 -0.23 15.20
C SER A 616 -13.13 -1.72 15.45
N TYR A 617 -13.23 -2.08 16.74
CA TYR A 617 -13.53 -3.42 17.23
C TYR A 617 -14.94 -3.51 17.85
N GLN A 618 -15.84 -2.59 17.48
CA GLN A 618 -17.22 -2.57 17.93
C GLN A 618 -17.92 -3.90 17.69
N ARG A 619 -18.71 -4.33 18.68
CA ARG A 619 -19.47 -5.58 18.67
C ARG A 619 -20.95 -5.32 18.36
N TYR A 620 -21.57 -6.26 17.66
CA TYR A 620 -22.95 -6.15 17.19
C TYR A 620 -23.81 -7.25 17.81
N GLY A 621 -24.75 -6.84 18.65
CA GLY A 621 -25.64 -7.71 19.38
C GLY A 621 -26.79 -8.28 18.55
N TYR A 622 -27.28 -9.45 18.94
CA TYR A 622 -28.44 -10.08 18.35
C TYR A 622 -29.08 -11.09 19.30
N ARG A 623 -30.29 -11.54 18.96
CA ARG A 623 -30.96 -12.70 19.53
C ARG A 623 -31.26 -13.67 18.39
N VAL A 624 -30.99 -14.95 18.60
CA VAL A 624 -31.46 -16.01 17.70
C VAL A 624 -32.53 -16.85 18.37
N THR A 625 -33.45 -17.34 17.55
CA THR A 625 -34.44 -18.35 17.92
C THR A 625 -34.39 -19.48 16.91
N ILE A 626 -34.21 -20.71 17.39
CA ILE A 626 -34.18 -21.94 16.58
C ILE A 626 -35.33 -22.83 17.02
N GLU A 627 -36.26 -23.06 16.12
CA GLU A 627 -37.39 -23.97 16.29
C GLU A 627 -37.10 -25.28 15.54
N ARG A 628 -37.49 -26.41 16.13
CA ARG A 628 -37.36 -27.72 15.51
C ARG A 628 -38.71 -28.40 15.46
N GLU A 629 -39.14 -28.70 14.24
CA GLU A 629 -40.37 -29.45 14.00
C GLU A 629 -40.09 -30.83 13.39
N ALA A 630 -40.98 -31.78 13.64
CA ALA A 630 -40.98 -33.04 12.91
C ALA A 630 -41.25 -32.75 11.42
N PRO A 631 -40.59 -33.47 10.49
CA PRO A 631 -40.74 -33.21 9.06
C PRO A 631 -42.21 -33.35 8.66
N THR A 632 -42.71 -32.38 7.90
CA THR A 632 -44.08 -32.41 7.37
C THR A 632 -44.19 -33.56 6.35
N PRO A 633 -45.17 -34.48 6.47
CA PRO A 633 -45.24 -35.71 5.67
C PRO A 633 -45.51 -35.51 4.17
#